data_AF-A0A820AI96-F1
#
_entry.id   AF-A0A820AI96-F1
#
_cell.length_a   1.000
_cell.length_b   1.000
_cell.length_c   1.000
_cell.angle_alpha   90.00
_cell.angle_beta   90.00
_cell.angle_gamma   90.00
#
_symmetry.space_group_name_H-M   'P 1'
#
loop_
_entity.id
_entity.type
_entity.pdbx_description
1 polymer ?
#
loop_
_entity_poly.entity_id
_entity_poly.type
_entity_poly.pdbx_seq_one_letter_code
_entity_poly.pdbx_strand_id
1 'polypeptide(L)'
;GCIIGIVFLILFLMSLFLSPWFIVGNVWIFGVYSTVDLDSTSSRPLAAILGSVYCLVILCILLVIPILQLAIGASFQNQCPVSPNIPTYLIVSGACGVATILLTIIITLAFILCIKRGTAGASIVSGCIIGLVCLILFLMSFFLFAWFIVGNVWVFSVHSKVDLDNPLSVNYCQRTLYQFAFTIIIMTYVMSVISCCCSCFRSCCEVGKALKK
;
A
#
# COMPACT_ATOMS: atom_id res chain seq x y z
N GLY A 1 -18.25 0.76 -25.68
CA GLY A 1 -16.92 0.16 -25.92
C GLY A 1 -15.82 0.85 -25.13
N CYS A 2 -15.45 2.07 -25.53
CA CYS A 2 -14.24 2.75 -25.02
C CYS A 2 -14.28 3.11 -23.53
N ILE A 3 -15.44 3.53 -22.99
CA ILE A 3 -15.59 3.89 -21.58
C ILE A 3 -15.48 2.65 -20.66
N ILE A 4 -16.07 1.53 -21.07
CA ILE A 4 -15.98 0.26 -20.33
C ILE A 4 -14.53 -0.25 -20.32
N GLY A 5 -13.80 -0.11 -21.44
CA GLY A 5 -12.37 -0.45 -21.50
C GLY A 5 -11.48 0.43 -20.62
N ILE A 6 -11.76 1.74 -20.56
CA ILE A 6 -11.06 2.67 -19.66
C ILE A 6 -11.38 2.36 -18.20
N VAL A 7 -12.63 2.05 -17.86
CA VAL A 7 -13.02 1.64 -16.50
C VAL A 7 -12.36 0.31 -16.13
N PHE A 8 -12.30 -0.67 -17.03
CA PHE A 8 -11.60 -1.94 -16.77
C PHE A 8 -10.09 -1.75 -16.62
N LEU A 9 -9.49 -0.87 -17.43
CA LEU A 9 -8.07 -0.52 -17.33
C LEU A 9 -7.78 0.25 -16.05
N ILE A 10 -8.65 1.16 -15.62
CA ILE A 10 -8.55 1.87 -14.34
C ILE A 10 -8.72 0.89 -13.18
N LEU A 11 -9.68 -0.04 -13.23
CA LEU A 11 -9.86 -1.08 -12.21
C LEU A 11 -8.69 -2.07 -12.16
N PHE A 12 -8.07 -2.36 -13.30
CA PHE A 12 -6.87 -3.18 -13.42
C PHE A 12 -5.63 -2.46 -12.88
N LEU A 13 -5.47 -1.17 -13.22
CA LEU A 13 -4.40 -0.32 -12.67
C LEU A 13 -4.62 -0.05 -11.17
N MET A 14 -5.87 0.07 -10.70
CA MET A 14 -6.24 0.10 -9.28
C MET A 14 -5.78 -1.17 -8.59
N SER A 15 -6.06 -2.34 -9.16
CA SER A 15 -5.66 -3.62 -8.57
C SER A 15 -4.14 -3.82 -8.61
N LEU A 16 -3.42 -3.30 -9.60
CA LEU A 16 -1.95 -3.33 -9.66
C LEU A 16 -1.26 -2.30 -8.75
N PHE A 17 -1.82 -1.11 -8.60
CA PHE A 17 -1.32 -0.05 -7.72
C PHE A 17 -1.61 -0.35 -6.25
N LEU A 18 -2.79 -0.90 -6.00
CA LEU A 18 -3.10 -1.49 -4.71
C LEU A 18 -2.27 -2.75 -4.53
N SER A 19 -1.86 -3.49 -5.56
CA SER A 19 -1.23 -4.81 -5.36
C SER A 19 -0.10 -4.84 -4.34
N PRO A 20 0.84 -3.90 -4.14
CA PRO A 20 1.79 -4.02 -3.03
C PRO A 20 1.12 -3.85 -1.65
N TRP A 21 0.22 -2.89 -1.51
CA TRP A 21 -0.57 -2.61 -0.28
C TRP A 21 -1.65 -3.68 0.00
N PHE A 22 -2.29 -4.17 -1.05
CA PHE A 22 -3.31 -5.22 -1.11
C PHE A 22 -2.67 -6.60 -1.09
N ILE A 23 -1.44 -6.84 -1.57
CA ILE A 23 -0.70 -8.11 -1.44
C ILE A 23 -0.18 -8.19 -0.01
N VAL A 24 0.38 -7.13 0.58
CA VAL A 24 0.71 -7.17 2.01
C VAL A 24 -0.57 -7.34 2.85
N GLY A 25 -1.64 -6.60 2.56
CA GLY A 25 -2.91 -6.71 3.27
C GLY A 25 -3.66 -8.04 3.05
N ASN A 26 -3.75 -8.55 1.82
CA ASN A 26 -4.46 -9.78 1.47
C ASN A 26 -3.59 -11.02 1.62
N VAL A 27 -2.28 -11.01 1.40
CA VAL A 27 -1.44 -12.16 1.80
C VAL A 27 -1.47 -12.31 3.31
N TRP A 28 -1.53 -11.21 4.06
CA TRP A 28 -1.71 -11.26 5.51
C TRP A 28 -3.14 -11.67 5.91
N ILE A 29 -4.20 -11.11 5.31
CA ILE A 29 -5.60 -11.49 5.59
C ILE A 29 -5.92 -12.92 5.12
N PHE A 30 -5.55 -13.33 3.91
CA PHE A 30 -5.69 -14.71 3.43
C PHE A 30 -4.76 -15.66 4.19
N GLY A 31 -3.58 -15.22 4.62
CA GLY A 31 -2.71 -16.00 5.51
C GLY A 31 -3.40 -16.25 6.86
N VAL A 32 -3.99 -15.21 7.45
CA VAL A 32 -4.80 -15.29 8.67
C VAL A 32 -6.04 -16.17 8.44
N TYR A 33 -6.82 -15.97 7.38
CA TYR A 33 -8.01 -16.78 7.07
C TYR A 33 -7.67 -18.25 6.82
N SER A 34 -6.61 -18.51 6.03
CA SER A 34 -6.12 -19.88 5.77
C SER A 34 -5.61 -20.56 7.05
N THR A 35 -5.15 -19.80 8.05
CA THR A 35 -4.80 -20.37 9.36
C THR A 35 -6.01 -20.67 10.25
N VAL A 36 -7.13 -19.96 10.06
CA VAL A 36 -8.38 -20.21 10.80
C VAL A 36 -9.09 -21.46 10.27
N ASP A 37 -9.07 -21.72 8.96
CA ASP A 37 -9.75 -22.87 8.34
C ASP A 37 -9.04 -24.23 8.55
N LEU A 38 -7.81 -24.24 9.09
CA LEU A 38 -6.96 -25.43 9.17
C LEU A 38 -6.77 -25.98 10.60
N ASP A 39 -7.68 -25.66 11.52
CA ASP A 39 -7.71 -26.11 12.93
C ASP A 39 -8.11 -27.60 13.10
N SER A 40 -7.33 -28.51 12.51
CA SER A 40 -7.42 -29.94 12.82
C SER A 40 -6.07 -30.66 12.97
N THR A 41 -4.94 -29.96 13.05
CA THR A 41 -3.64 -30.65 13.24
C THR A 41 -2.58 -29.85 14.01
N SER A 42 -2.13 -30.47 15.10
CA SER A 42 -1.32 -29.98 16.24
C SER A 42 0.09 -29.42 15.98
N SER A 43 0.51 -29.13 14.74
CA SER A 43 1.91 -28.70 14.41
C SER A 43 2.01 -27.29 13.77
N ARG A 44 0.92 -26.54 13.67
CA ARG A 44 0.79 -25.30 12.87
C ARG A 44 0.95 -23.92 13.57
N PRO A 45 0.99 -23.74 14.90
CA PRO A 45 1.07 -22.40 15.49
C PRO A 45 2.44 -21.75 15.26
N LEU A 46 3.52 -22.54 15.18
CA LEU A 46 4.88 -22.05 14.95
C LEU A 46 5.00 -21.38 13.57
N ALA A 47 4.48 -21.99 12.50
CA ALA A 47 4.50 -21.43 11.16
C ALA A 47 3.70 -20.12 11.05
N ALA A 48 2.53 -20.04 11.69
CA ALA A 48 1.73 -18.83 11.74
C ALA A 48 2.43 -17.68 12.50
N ILE A 49 3.11 -18.00 13.61
CA ILE A 49 3.90 -17.03 14.39
C ILE A 49 5.12 -16.57 13.59
N LEU A 50 5.88 -17.48 12.97
CA LEU A 50 7.04 -17.14 12.13
C LEU A 50 6.63 -16.26 10.94
N GLY A 51 5.54 -16.59 10.26
CA GLY A 51 4.99 -15.77 9.16
C GLY A 51 4.55 -14.37 9.63
N SER A 52 3.91 -14.29 10.80
CA SER A 52 3.47 -13.01 11.38
C SER A 52 4.66 -12.13 11.80
N VAL A 53 5.70 -12.72 12.39
CA VAL A 53 6.94 -12.00 12.75
C VAL A 53 7.66 -11.50 11.50
N TYR A 54 7.78 -12.34 10.47
CA TYR A 54 8.36 -11.93 9.19
C TYR A 54 7.60 -10.75 8.56
N CYS A 55 6.27 -10.80 8.59
CA CYS A 55 5.44 -9.70 8.12
C CYS A 55 5.64 -8.41 8.93
N LEU A 56 5.71 -8.50 10.26
CA LEU A 56 5.99 -7.34 11.13
C LEU A 56 7.33 -6.68 10.79
N VAL A 57 8.38 -7.46 10.58
CA VAL A 57 9.71 -6.93 10.22
C VAL A 57 9.63 -6.16 8.89
N ILE A 58 8.97 -6.73 7.88
CA ILE A 58 8.76 -6.05 6.59
C ILE A 58 7.96 -4.76 6.76
N LEU A 59 6.86 -4.78 7.52
CA LEU A 59 6.03 -3.60 7.76
C LEU A 59 6.81 -2.48 8.45
N CYS A 60 7.66 -2.81 9.41
CA CYS A 60 8.53 -1.84 10.08
C CYS A 60 9.55 -1.21 9.10
N ILE A 61 10.10 -1.99 8.16
CA ILE A 61 10.99 -1.47 7.13
C ILE A 61 10.22 -0.56 6.16
N LEU A 62 9.02 -0.98 5.75
CA LEU A 62 8.15 -0.21 4.85
C LEU A 62 7.67 1.10 5.46
N LEU A 63 7.59 1.19 6.80
CA LEU A 63 7.21 2.41 7.52
C LEU A 63 8.17 3.59 7.28
N VAL A 64 9.43 3.31 6.89
CA VAL A 64 10.42 4.37 6.59
C VAL A 64 9.94 5.26 5.44
N ILE A 65 9.34 4.68 4.40
CA ILE A 65 8.89 5.41 3.21
C ILE A 65 7.83 6.48 3.52
N PRO A 66 6.68 6.15 4.16
CA PRO A 66 5.67 7.14 4.47
C PRO A 66 6.10 8.15 5.54
N ILE A 67 7.04 7.79 6.42
CA ILE A 67 7.69 8.78 7.32
C ILE A 67 8.49 9.80 6.49
N LEU A 68 9.27 9.36 5.50
CA LEU A 68 10.00 10.26 4.62
C LEU A 68 9.06 11.15 3.79
N GLN A 69 7.93 10.63 3.31
CA GLN A 69 6.89 11.42 2.64
C GLN A 69 6.35 12.54 3.54
N LEU A 70 6.04 12.20 4.79
CA LEU A 70 5.55 13.16 5.77
C LEU A 70 6.61 14.23 6.08
N ALA A 71 7.86 13.80 6.33
CA ALA A 71 8.96 14.69 6.70
C ALA A 71 9.33 15.64 5.56
N ILE A 72 9.55 15.13 4.34
CA ILE A 72 9.91 15.94 3.17
C ILE A 72 8.75 16.89 2.82
N GLY A 73 7.51 16.39 2.82
CA GLY A 73 6.33 17.21 2.56
C GLY A 73 6.19 18.36 3.55
N ALA A 74 6.37 18.10 4.85
CA ALA A 74 6.27 19.11 5.90
C ALA A 74 7.44 20.11 5.89
N SER A 75 8.68 19.64 5.69
CA SER A 75 9.87 20.51 5.68
C SER A 75 9.90 21.50 4.52
N PHE A 76 9.38 21.09 3.35
CA PHE A 76 9.46 21.87 2.12
C PHE A 76 8.09 22.39 1.64
N GLN A 77 7.11 22.50 2.55
CA GLN A 77 5.72 22.85 2.22
C GLN A 77 5.58 24.16 1.42
N ASN A 78 6.43 25.15 1.67
CA ASN A 78 6.37 26.46 1.01
C ASN A 78 7.46 26.65 -0.07
N GLN A 79 8.28 25.63 -0.35
CA GLN A 79 9.44 25.75 -1.25
C GLN A 79 9.13 25.24 -2.67
N CYS A 80 7.88 25.34 -3.12
CA CYS A 80 7.44 24.94 -4.46
C CYS A 80 6.35 25.87 -5.01
N PRO A 81 6.68 27.13 -5.37
CA PRO A 81 5.71 28.09 -5.92
C PRO A 81 5.06 27.63 -7.23
N VAL A 82 5.75 26.82 -8.04
CA VAL A 82 5.21 26.31 -9.32
C VAL A 82 3.96 25.43 -9.14
N SER A 83 3.86 24.73 -8.01
CA SER A 83 2.71 23.89 -7.65
C SER A 83 2.67 23.69 -6.13
N PRO A 84 1.87 24.49 -5.41
CA PRO A 84 1.78 24.39 -3.95
C PRO A 84 1.12 23.09 -3.48
N ASN A 85 0.57 22.28 -4.38
CA ASN A 85 -0.14 21.05 -4.05
C ASN A 85 0.79 19.81 -3.95
N ILE A 86 2.01 19.86 -4.51
CA ILE A 86 2.95 18.72 -4.46
C ILE A 86 3.32 18.35 -3.00
N PRO A 87 3.65 19.31 -2.12
CA PRO A 87 3.92 19.00 -0.71
C PRO A 87 2.69 18.42 0.00
N THR A 88 1.49 18.96 -0.25
CA THR A 88 0.24 18.43 0.33
C THR A 88 -0.01 16.99 -0.10
N TYR A 89 0.30 16.63 -1.34
CA TYR A 89 0.23 15.25 -1.81
C TYR A 89 1.10 14.31 -0.98
N LEU A 90 2.35 14.69 -0.74
CA LEU A 90 3.29 13.92 0.08
C LEU A 90 2.83 13.80 1.54
N ILE A 91 2.32 14.87 2.13
CA ILE A 91 1.86 14.86 3.53
C ILE A 91 0.66 13.93 3.70
N VAL A 92 -0.38 14.07 2.86
CA VAL A 92 -1.61 13.27 2.98
C VAL A 92 -1.34 11.79 2.69
N SER A 93 -0.57 11.48 1.64
CA SER A 93 -0.20 10.10 1.33
C SER A 93 0.68 9.47 2.42
N GLY A 94 1.65 10.22 2.95
CA GLY A 94 2.49 9.79 4.07
C GLY A 94 1.68 9.54 5.34
N ALA A 95 0.80 10.46 5.73
CA ALA A 95 -0.03 10.34 6.94
C ALA A 95 -0.98 9.13 6.86
N CYS A 96 -1.71 8.99 5.75
CA CYS A 96 -2.58 7.84 5.52
C CYS A 96 -1.78 6.53 5.48
N GLY A 97 -0.59 6.53 4.88
CA GLY A 97 0.31 5.38 4.84
C GLY A 97 0.78 4.95 6.23
N VAL A 98 1.28 5.89 7.04
CA VAL A 98 1.68 5.64 8.44
C VAL A 98 0.51 5.09 9.24
N ALA A 99 -0.66 5.73 9.18
CA ALA A 99 -1.85 5.28 9.90
C ALA A 99 -2.22 3.83 9.53
N THR A 100 -2.20 3.50 8.25
CA THR A 100 -2.55 2.17 7.75
C THR A 100 -1.53 1.10 8.20
N ILE A 101 -0.23 1.40 8.14
CA ILE A 101 0.83 0.48 8.61
C ILE A 101 0.70 0.25 10.12
N LEU A 102 0.53 1.32 10.91
CA LEU A 102 0.40 1.22 12.36
C LEU A 102 -0.82 0.40 12.77
N LEU A 103 -1.98 0.63 12.15
CA LEU A 103 -3.18 -0.18 12.38
C LEU A 103 -2.92 -1.66 12.08
N THR A 104 -2.24 -1.96 10.97
CA THR A 104 -1.89 -3.34 10.58
C THR A 104 -0.96 -4.00 11.60
N ILE A 105 0.04 -3.28 12.11
CA ILE A 105 0.94 -3.76 13.17
C ILE A 105 0.17 -4.07 14.44
N ILE A 106 -0.73 -3.17 14.88
CA ILE A 106 -1.53 -3.35 16.10
C ILE A 106 -2.40 -4.61 16.00
N ILE A 107 -3.07 -4.82 14.86
CA ILE A 107 -3.91 -6.01 14.63
C ILE A 107 -3.06 -7.28 14.62
N THR A 108 -1.90 -7.24 13.97
CA THR A 108 -0.95 -8.36 13.91
C THR A 108 -0.46 -8.74 15.31
N LEU A 109 -0.07 -7.75 16.13
CA LEU A 109 0.36 -7.98 17.50
C LEU A 109 -0.80 -8.51 18.37
N ALA A 110 -2.00 -7.95 18.24
CA ALA A 110 -3.17 -8.45 18.94
C ALA A 110 -3.46 -9.91 18.58
N PHE A 111 -3.37 -10.28 17.30
CA PHE A 111 -3.56 -11.65 16.83
C PHE A 111 -2.51 -12.62 17.41
N ILE A 112 -1.22 -12.26 17.37
CA ILE A 112 -0.14 -13.07 17.97
C ILE A 112 -0.37 -13.26 19.48
N LEU A 113 -0.76 -12.20 20.18
CA LEU A 113 -1.05 -12.25 21.62
C LEU A 113 -2.28 -13.13 21.92
N CYS A 114 -3.31 -13.09 21.08
CA CYS A 114 -4.48 -13.96 21.18
C CYS A 114 -4.12 -15.44 21.03
N ILE A 115 -3.31 -15.79 20.02
CA ILE A 115 -2.82 -17.17 19.83
C ILE A 115 -2.04 -17.64 21.05
N LYS A 116 -1.13 -16.79 21.57
CA LYS A 116 -0.30 -17.14 22.74
C LYS A 116 -1.13 -17.34 24.02
N ARG A 117 -2.27 -16.67 24.14
CA ARG A 117 -3.10 -16.68 25.36
C ARG A 117 -4.14 -17.81 25.39
N GLY A 118 -4.42 -18.49 24.28
CA GLY A 118 -5.27 -19.69 24.26
C GLY A 118 -6.72 -19.47 24.75
N THR A 119 -7.25 -18.26 24.62
CA THR A 119 -8.57 -17.90 25.18
C THR A 119 -9.70 -18.08 24.17
N ALA A 120 -10.57 -19.07 24.42
CA ALA A 120 -11.72 -19.47 23.60
C ALA A 120 -12.97 -18.54 23.68
N GLY A 121 -12.86 -17.35 24.27
CA GLY A 121 -14.03 -16.51 24.65
C GLY A 121 -14.16 -15.14 23.98
N ALA A 122 -13.30 -14.76 23.03
CA ALA A 122 -13.26 -13.40 22.46
C ALA A 122 -13.89 -13.26 21.05
N SER A 123 -14.61 -14.29 20.58
CA SER A 123 -14.84 -14.48 19.13
C SER A 123 -15.87 -13.54 18.49
N ILE A 124 -16.87 -13.04 19.23
CA ILE A 124 -17.96 -12.22 18.62
C ILE A 124 -17.55 -10.73 18.52
N VAL A 125 -16.89 -10.20 19.56
CA VAL A 125 -16.39 -8.81 19.57
C VAL A 125 -15.21 -8.65 18.59
N SER A 126 -14.36 -9.68 18.46
CA SER A 126 -13.24 -9.71 17.52
C SER A 126 -13.72 -9.65 16.06
N GLY A 127 -14.76 -10.41 15.68
CA GLY A 127 -15.28 -10.42 14.30
C GLY A 127 -15.82 -9.07 13.83
N CYS A 128 -16.61 -8.38 14.67
CA CYS A 128 -17.15 -7.05 14.33
C CYS A 128 -16.05 -5.99 14.19
N ILE A 129 -15.04 -6.01 15.09
CA ILE A 129 -13.89 -5.11 15.01
C ILE A 129 -13.07 -5.38 13.75
N ILE A 130 -12.81 -6.66 13.43
CA ILE A 130 -12.08 -7.04 12.21
C ILE A 130 -12.84 -6.59 10.96
N GLY A 131 -14.16 -6.81 10.90
CA GLY A 131 -14.98 -6.37 9.77
C GLY A 131 -14.98 -4.86 9.58
N LEU A 132 -15.12 -4.09 10.66
CA LEU A 132 -15.06 -2.63 10.64
C LEU A 132 -13.68 -2.12 10.21
N VAL A 133 -12.61 -2.75 10.68
CA VAL A 133 -11.25 -2.40 10.27
C VAL A 133 -11.00 -2.73 8.80
N CYS A 134 -11.45 -3.90 8.32
CA CYS A 134 -11.38 -4.24 6.89
C CYS A 134 -12.11 -3.22 6.02
N LEU A 135 -13.30 -2.76 6.47
CA LEU A 135 -14.05 -1.71 5.78
C LEU A 135 -13.28 -0.38 5.76
N ILE A 136 -12.69 0.04 6.89
CA ILE A 136 -11.86 1.25 6.95
C ILE A 136 -10.65 1.14 6.02
N LEU A 137 -9.95 0.00 6.04
CA LEU A 137 -8.79 -0.25 5.17
C LEU A 137 -9.18 -0.21 3.69
N PHE A 138 -10.33 -0.77 3.34
CA PHE A 138 -10.88 -0.73 1.98
C PHE A 138 -11.17 0.72 1.54
N LEU A 139 -11.84 1.50 2.38
CA LEU A 139 -12.13 2.90 2.10
C LEU A 139 -10.86 3.75 1.98
N MET A 140 -9.90 3.55 2.89
CA MET A 140 -8.59 4.20 2.84
C MET A 140 -7.82 3.84 1.57
N SER A 141 -7.91 2.58 1.12
CA SER A 141 -7.29 2.14 -0.12
C SER A 141 -7.88 2.87 -1.33
N PHE A 142 -9.20 3.00 -1.40
CA PHE A 142 -9.87 3.74 -2.48
C PHE A 142 -9.48 5.23 -2.46
N PHE A 143 -9.46 5.84 -1.27
CA PHE A 143 -9.02 7.21 -1.09
C PHE A 143 -7.57 7.42 -1.55
N LEU A 144 -6.64 6.56 -1.11
CA LEU A 144 -5.23 6.62 -1.49
C LEU A 144 -5.03 6.43 -3.00
N PHE A 145 -5.85 5.61 -3.65
CA PHE A 145 -5.82 5.47 -5.10
C PHE A 145 -6.27 6.75 -5.82
N ALA A 146 -7.38 7.34 -5.40
CA ALA A 146 -7.83 8.63 -5.95
C ALA A 146 -6.78 9.71 -5.70
N TRP A 147 -6.19 9.74 -4.50
CA TRP A 147 -5.14 10.67 -4.13
C TRP A 147 -3.86 10.47 -4.95
N PHE A 148 -3.53 9.22 -5.30
CA PHE A 148 -2.43 8.93 -6.22
C PHE A 148 -2.67 9.55 -7.59
N ILE A 149 -3.86 9.39 -8.18
CA ILE A 149 -4.19 10.03 -9.48
C ILE A 149 -3.99 11.55 -9.40
N VAL A 150 -4.49 12.16 -8.32
CA VAL A 150 -4.34 13.60 -8.08
C VAL A 150 -2.85 13.98 -7.99
N GLY A 151 -2.05 13.21 -7.27
CA GLY A 151 -0.59 13.40 -7.20
C GLY A 151 0.10 13.33 -8.56
N ASN A 152 -0.29 12.38 -9.42
CA ASN A 152 0.23 12.30 -10.79
C ASN A 152 -0.05 13.57 -11.57
N VAL A 153 -1.29 14.06 -11.54
CA VAL A 153 -1.67 15.30 -12.23
C VAL A 153 -0.84 16.47 -11.70
N TRP A 154 -0.67 16.60 -10.39
CA TRP A 154 0.10 17.71 -9.81
C TRP A 154 1.59 17.66 -10.12
N VAL A 155 2.22 16.48 -10.10
CA VAL A 155 3.66 16.32 -10.38
C VAL A 155 3.94 16.44 -11.88
N PHE A 156 3.18 15.75 -12.74
CA PHE A 156 3.43 15.75 -14.18
C PHE A 156 3.01 17.04 -14.88
N SER A 157 2.00 17.77 -14.37
CA SER A 157 1.57 19.05 -14.97
C SER A 157 2.65 20.14 -14.94
N VAL A 158 3.63 20.04 -14.04
CA VAL A 158 4.72 21.01 -13.92
C VAL A 158 6.07 20.50 -14.43
N HIS A 159 6.16 19.23 -14.83
CA HIS A 159 7.42 18.61 -15.23
C HIS A 159 8.11 19.37 -16.38
N SER A 160 7.37 19.86 -17.37
CA SER A 160 7.94 20.55 -18.53
C SER A 160 8.48 21.95 -18.24
N LYS A 161 8.11 22.55 -17.10
CA LYS A 161 8.39 23.95 -16.78
C LYS A 161 9.13 24.17 -15.46
N VAL A 162 9.28 23.12 -14.64
CA VAL A 162 9.89 23.22 -13.31
C VAL A 162 11.36 23.60 -13.39
N ASP A 163 11.75 24.58 -12.60
CA ASP A 163 13.15 24.97 -12.38
C ASP A 163 13.58 24.46 -11.00
N LEU A 164 14.64 23.66 -10.94
CA LEU A 164 15.15 23.07 -9.71
C LEU A 164 16.39 23.79 -9.16
N ASP A 165 16.90 24.78 -9.88
CA ASP A 165 18.19 25.40 -9.62
C ASP A 165 18.06 26.88 -9.24
N ASN A 166 17.07 27.59 -9.78
CA ASN A 166 16.88 29.01 -9.51
C ASN A 166 15.74 29.30 -8.52
N PRO A 167 16.03 29.59 -7.23
CA PRO A 167 15.02 29.85 -6.20
C PRO A 167 14.23 31.15 -6.41
N LEU A 168 14.70 32.05 -7.29
CA LEU A 168 14.01 33.30 -7.62
C LEU A 168 13.02 33.13 -8.78
N SER A 169 13.02 31.98 -9.45
CA SER A 169 12.12 31.74 -10.57
C SER A 169 10.70 31.45 -10.08
N VAL A 170 9.70 31.92 -10.84
CA VAL A 170 8.28 31.64 -10.55
C VAL A 170 7.96 30.14 -10.70
N ASN A 171 8.75 29.44 -11.53
CA ASN A 171 8.63 28.01 -11.74
C ASN A 171 9.53 27.17 -10.82
N TYR A 172 10.08 27.78 -9.77
CA TYR A 172 10.96 27.07 -8.84
C TYR A 172 10.21 25.95 -8.10
N CYS A 173 10.90 24.84 -7.88
CA CYS A 173 10.51 23.85 -6.88
C CYS A 173 11.75 23.23 -6.26
N GLN A 174 11.72 23.04 -4.93
CA GLN A 174 12.82 22.43 -4.21
C GLN A 174 13.17 21.05 -4.80
N ARG A 175 14.43 20.87 -5.21
CA ARG A 175 14.97 19.67 -5.85
C ARG A 175 14.57 18.37 -5.13
N THR A 176 14.82 18.30 -3.82
CA THR A 176 14.51 17.11 -3.01
C THR A 176 13.02 16.77 -3.00
N LEU A 177 12.15 17.78 -2.87
CA LEU A 177 10.70 17.56 -2.80
C LEU A 177 10.16 17.05 -4.13
N TYR A 178 10.51 17.70 -5.24
CA TYR A 178 10.04 17.32 -6.56
C TYR A 178 10.57 15.94 -6.98
N GLN A 179 11.88 15.71 -6.82
CA GLN A 179 12.50 14.42 -7.18
C GLN A 179 11.95 13.26 -6.34
N PHE A 180 11.70 13.48 -5.05
CA PHE A 180 11.13 12.45 -4.20
C PHE A 180 9.69 12.10 -4.61
N ALA A 181 8.83 13.10 -4.84
CA ALA A 181 7.48 12.88 -5.32
C ALA A 181 7.45 12.13 -6.66
N PHE A 182 8.27 12.56 -7.62
CA PHE A 182 8.42 11.91 -8.91
C PHE A 182 8.92 10.46 -8.76
N THR A 183 9.94 10.23 -7.95
CA THR A 183 10.53 8.91 -7.73
C THR A 183 9.51 7.94 -7.13
N ILE A 184 8.74 8.35 -6.13
CA ILE A 184 7.70 7.50 -5.52
C ILE A 184 6.65 7.10 -6.55
N ILE A 185 6.22 8.04 -7.40
CA ILE A 185 5.25 7.76 -8.46
C ILE A 185 5.80 6.71 -9.44
N ILE A 186 7.01 6.93 -9.97
CA ILE A 186 7.65 6.02 -10.92
C ILE A 186 7.90 4.64 -10.30
N MET A 187 8.42 4.58 -9.07
CA MET A 187 8.63 3.32 -8.37
C MET A 187 7.33 2.54 -8.22
N THR A 188 6.23 3.22 -7.92
CA THR A 188 4.95 2.53 -7.78
C THR A 188 4.44 1.99 -9.12
N TYR A 189 4.64 2.72 -10.23
CA TYR A 189 4.38 2.19 -11.57
C TYR A 189 5.22 0.95 -11.88
N VAL A 190 6.54 0.98 -11.66
CA VAL A 190 7.43 -0.15 -11.90
C VAL A 190 6.99 -1.38 -11.09
N MET A 191 6.71 -1.20 -9.80
CA MET A 191 6.22 -2.27 -8.94
C MET A 191 4.88 -2.84 -9.40
N SER A 192 3.97 -1.99 -9.87
CA SER A 192 2.67 -2.40 -10.41
C SER A 192 2.84 -3.29 -11.65
N VAL A 193 3.78 -2.97 -12.55
CA VAL A 193 4.07 -3.76 -13.75
C VAL A 193 4.68 -5.11 -13.39
N ILE A 194 5.67 -5.13 -12.48
CA ILE A 194 6.33 -6.37 -12.02
C ILE A 194 5.32 -7.34 -11.39
N SER A 195 4.42 -6.81 -10.55
CA SER A 195 3.36 -7.58 -9.90
C SER A 195 2.40 -8.21 -10.92
N CYS A 196 2.03 -7.46 -11.96
CA CYS A 196 1.21 -7.95 -13.06
C CYS A 196 1.88 -9.14 -13.77
N CYS A 197 3.14 -8.96 -14.15
CA CYS A 197 3.90 -9.99 -14.87
C CYS A 197 3.99 -11.29 -14.06
N CYS A 198 4.37 -11.20 -12.78
CA CYS A 198 4.48 -12.36 -11.89
C CYS A 198 3.16 -13.12 -11.75
N SER A 199 2.04 -12.41 -11.66
CA SER A 199 0.70 -13.01 -11.50
C SER A 199 0.28 -13.76 -12.76
N CYS A 200 0.51 -13.18 -13.94
CA CYS A 200 0.23 -13.84 -15.22
C CYS A 200 1.04 -15.14 -15.39
N PHE A 201 2.33 -15.14 -15.02
CA PHE A 201 3.17 -16.34 -15.10
C PHE A 201 2.66 -17.47 -14.20
N ARG A 202 2.23 -17.16 -12.97
CA ARG A 202 1.67 -18.16 -12.04
C ARG A 202 0.38 -18.76 -12.59
N SER A 203 -0.55 -17.92 -13.06
CA SER A 203 -1.82 -18.38 -13.63
C SER A 203 -1.61 -19.27 -14.87
N CYS A 204 -0.70 -18.88 -15.78
CA CYS A 204 -0.39 -19.69 -16.96
C CYS A 204 0.26 -21.04 -16.60
N CYS A 205 1.12 -21.06 -15.58
CA CYS A 205 1.79 -22.29 -15.14
C CYS A 205 0.81 -23.29 -14.49
N GLU A 206 -0.15 -22.79 -13.71
CA GLU A 206 -1.20 -23.63 -13.11
C GLU A 206 -2.16 -24.22 -14.17
N VAL A 207 -2.56 -23.43 -15.17
CA VAL A 207 -3.36 -23.94 -16.31
C VAL A 207 -2.59 -25.01 -17.10
N GLY A 208 -1.28 -24.82 -17.31
CA GLY A 208 -0.43 -25.81 -17.99
C GLY A 208 -0.31 -27.14 -17.22
N LYS A 209 -0.28 -27.10 -15.88
CA LYS A 209 -0.31 -28.32 -15.05
C LYS A 209 -1.67 -29.02 -15.10
N ALA A 210 -2.77 -28.27 -15.15
CA ALA A 210 -4.13 -28.81 -15.23
C ALA A 210 -4.41 -29.53 -16.55
N LEU A 211 -3.83 -29.08 -17.67
CA LEU A 211 -3.98 -29.72 -18.99
C LEU A 211 -3.17 -31.03 -19.14
N LYS A 212 -2.24 -31.31 -18.23
CA LYS A 212 -1.37 -32.50 -18.27
C LYS A 212 -1.89 -33.66 -17.40
N LYS A 213 -3.04 -33.48 -16.75
CA LYS A 213 -3.68 -34.43 -15.84
C LYS A 213 -4.98 -34.93 -16.45
#